data_AF-A0A2N7Z1T9-F1
#
_entry.id   AF-A0A2N7Z1T9-F1
#
_cell.length_a   1.000
_cell.length_b   1.000
_cell.length_c   1.000
_cell.angle_alpha   90.00
_cell.angle_beta   90.00
_cell.angle_gamma   90.00
#
_symmetry.space_group_name_H-M   'P 1'
#
loop_
_entity.id
_entity.type
_entity.pdbx_description
1 polymer ?
#
loop_
_entity_poly.entity_id
_entity_poly.type
_entity_poly.pdbx_seq_one_letter_code
_entity_poly.pdbx_strand_id
1 'polypeptide(L)'
;MLPFMLFAFVASITPGPTNILVLSNSAQYGLRAALPIIFGACAGAAGLVLLVGTGMGQSLVHLPKVQTAMQLTGVAWLSYLAWQIFRAPAQAIEVNTREKPLGLIGAASLQLINPKTWMMALAVVSIFAGQCAERQSQVVQLSLVFFLISIPCLGTWALIGAGASRVFRSATAMQRFNQCMALLLLAATWLGVLV
;
A
#
# COMPACT_ATOMS: atom_id res chain seq x y z
N MET A 1 -8.04 22.94 0.56
CA MET A 1 -8.23 21.62 1.23
C MET A 1 -9.07 20.65 0.40
N LEU A 2 -10.25 21.01 -0.11
CA LEU A 2 -11.06 20.10 -0.94
C LEU A 2 -10.32 19.45 -2.15
N PRO A 3 -9.54 20.21 -2.97
CA PRO A 3 -8.81 19.60 -4.08
C PRO A 3 -7.78 18.55 -3.62
N PHE A 4 -7.14 18.80 -2.48
CA PHE A 4 -6.22 17.86 -1.88
C PHE A 4 -6.93 16.60 -1.36
N MET A 5 -8.09 16.75 -0.73
CA MET A 5 -8.88 15.60 -0.26
C MET A 5 -9.31 14.69 -1.42
N LEU A 6 -9.74 15.27 -2.54
CA LEU A 6 -10.07 14.53 -3.76
C LEU A 6 -8.84 13.83 -4.34
N PHE A 7 -7.70 14.52 -4.41
CA PHE A 7 -6.44 13.93 -4.85
C PHE A 7 -6.04 12.74 -3.97
N ALA A 8 -6.06 12.92 -2.64
CA ALA A 8 -5.72 11.88 -1.67
C ALA A 8 -6.66 10.66 -1.78
N PHE A 9 -7.95 10.90 -1.98
CA PHE A 9 -8.93 9.85 -2.19
C PHE A 9 -8.63 9.04 -3.46
N VAL A 10 -8.47 9.71 -4.61
CA VAL A 10 -8.18 9.05 -5.88
C VAL A 10 -6.87 8.28 -5.78
N ALA A 11 -5.79 8.91 -5.30
CA ALA A 11 -4.49 8.28 -5.16
C ALA A 11 -4.53 7.01 -4.29
N SER A 12 -5.34 7.02 -3.22
CA SER A 12 -5.45 5.92 -2.26
C SER A 12 -6.37 4.80 -2.74
N ILE A 13 -7.52 5.12 -3.33
CA ILE A 13 -8.51 4.12 -3.77
C ILE A 13 -8.08 3.42 -5.06
N THR A 14 -7.32 4.10 -5.93
CA THR A 14 -6.84 3.53 -7.19
C THR A 14 -6.05 2.24 -6.93
N PRO A 15 -6.33 1.15 -7.65
CA PRO A 15 -5.63 -0.12 -7.46
C PRO A 15 -4.11 0.04 -7.55
N GLY A 16 -3.40 -0.74 -6.75
CA GLY A 16 -1.95 -0.72 -6.67
C GLY A 16 -1.45 -1.81 -5.74
N PRO A 17 -0.13 -1.95 -5.56
CA PRO A 17 0.45 -3.06 -4.82
C PRO A 17 -0.09 -3.20 -3.38
N THR A 18 -0.13 -2.09 -2.63
CA THR A 18 -0.68 -2.07 -1.27
C THR A 18 -2.16 -2.46 -1.22
N ASN A 19 -2.98 -2.00 -2.19
CA ASN A 19 -4.42 -2.29 -2.23
C ASN A 19 -4.70 -3.78 -2.51
N ILE A 20 -3.95 -4.38 -3.44
CA ILE A 20 -4.05 -5.82 -3.75
C ILE A 20 -3.59 -6.66 -2.55
N LEU A 21 -2.53 -6.23 -1.87
CA LEU A 21 -2.03 -6.89 -0.65
C LEU A 21 -3.08 -6.87 0.46
N VAL A 22 -3.71 -5.72 0.72
CA VAL A 22 -4.79 -5.59 1.73
C VAL A 22 -5.98 -6.48 1.38
N LEU A 23 -6.43 -6.46 0.12
CA LEU A 23 -7.54 -7.30 -0.36
C LEU A 23 -7.21 -8.79 -0.23
N SER A 24 -6.02 -9.22 -0.64
CA SER A 24 -5.62 -10.63 -0.54
C SER A 24 -5.49 -11.07 0.92
N ASN A 25 -4.92 -10.22 1.77
CA ASN A 25 -4.76 -10.55 3.19
C ASN A 25 -6.11 -10.65 3.90
N SER A 26 -7.04 -9.74 3.63
CA SER A 26 -8.38 -9.79 4.22
C SER A 26 -9.23 -10.95 3.70
N ALA A 27 -9.01 -11.39 2.46
CA ALA A 27 -9.65 -12.58 1.92
C ALA A 27 -9.18 -13.86 2.61
N GLN A 28 -7.88 -13.97 2.91
CA GLN A 28 -7.28 -15.16 3.51
C GLN A 28 -7.43 -15.21 5.02
N TYR A 29 -7.16 -14.10 5.70
CA TYR A 29 -7.05 -14.03 7.16
C TYR A 29 -8.15 -13.18 7.83
N GLY A 30 -9.08 -12.64 7.03
CA GLY A 30 -10.19 -11.82 7.50
C GLY A 30 -9.83 -10.36 7.78
N LEU A 31 -10.85 -9.56 8.07
CA LEU A 31 -10.70 -8.10 8.25
C LEU A 31 -9.75 -7.71 9.39
N ARG A 32 -9.75 -8.45 10.50
CA ARG A 32 -8.92 -8.15 11.66
C ARG A 32 -7.42 -8.26 11.35
N ALA A 33 -7.03 -9.24 10.54
CA ALA A 33 -5.65 -9.43 10.11
C ALA A 33 -5.17 -8.33 9.14
N ALA A 34 -6.09 -7.70 8.41
CA ALA A 34 -5.77 -6.59 7.52
C ALA A 34 -5.57 -5.25 8.26
N LEU A 35 -6.12 -5.07 9.47
CA LEU A 35 -6.01 -3.80 10.20
C LEU A 35 -4.56 -3.32 10.43
N PRO A 36 -3.62 -4.16 10.92
CA PRO A 36 -2.23 -3.75 11.06
C PRO A 36 -1.61 -3.29 9.72
N ILE A 37 -1.98 -3.96 8.62
CA ILE A 37 -1.49 -3.62 7.27
C ILE A 37 -2.04 -2.27 6.83
N ILE A 38 -3.35 -2.04 7.01
CA ILE A 38 -4.01 -0.77 6.66
C ILE A 38 -3.35 0.38 7.42
N PHE A 39 -3.25 0.28 8.75
CA PHE A 39 -2.67 1.33 9.56
C PHE A 39 -1.19 1.54 9.26
N GLY A 40 -0.41 0.46 9.12
CA GLY A 40 1.00 0.53 8.77
C GLY A 40 1.23 1.19 7.42
N ALA A 41 0.49 0.78 6.39
CA ALA A 41 0.58 1.36 5.06
C ALA A 41 0.15 2.84 5.03
N CYS A 42 -0.96 3.19 5.68
CA CYS A 42 -1.41 4.58 5.76
C CYS A 42 -0.39 5.45 6.50
N ALA A 43 0.12 4.97 7.64
CA ALA A 43 1.13 5.69 8.43
C ALA A 43 2.45 5.84 7.69
N GLY A 44 2.92 4.78 7.00
CA GLY A 44 4.13 4.83 6.18
C GLY A 44 4.00 5.82 5.01
N ALA A 45 2.83 5.83 4.34
CA ALA A 45 2.57 6.75 3.25
C ALA A 45 2.47 8.21 3.72
N ALA A 46 1.76 8.47 4.81
CA ALA A 46 1.72 9.80 5.43
C ALA A 46 3.10 10.23 5.96
N GLY A 47 3.87 9.31 6.52
CA GLY A 47 5.26 9.53 6.93
C GLY A 47 6.17 9.93 5.76
N LEU A 48 5.96 9.34 4.59
CA LEU A 48 6.65 9.77 3.37
C LEU A 48 6.25 11.18 2.93
N VAL A 49 4.97 11.55 3.02
CA VAL A 49 4.53 12.92 2.75
C VAL A 49 5.22 13.91 3.71
N LEU A 50 5.28 13.59 5.00
CA LEU A 50 6.01 14.38 5.99
C LEU A 50 7.49 14.52 5.61
N LEU A 51 8.15 13.39 5.33
CA LEU A 51 9.59 13.33 5.02
C LEU A 51 9.94 14.10 3.74
N VAL A 52 9.12 14.01 2.70
CA VAL A 52 9.30 14.78 1.47
C VAL A 52 9.00 16.26 1.72
N GLY A 53 7.99 16.56 2.53
CA GLY A 53 7.54 17.92 2.81
C GLY A 53 8.51 18.75 3.65
N THR A 54 9.29 18.12 4.52
CA THR A 54 10.39 18.76 5.27
C THR A 54 11.62 19.06 4.42
N GLY A 55 11.66 18.60 3.17
CA GLY A 55 12.80 18.77 2.26
C GLY A 55 13.87 17.69 2.39
N MET A 56 13.85 16.88 3.46
CA MET A 56 14.78 15.75 3.63
C MET A 56 14.60 14.69 2.54
N GLY A 57 13.37 14.51 2.05
CA GLY A 57 13.07 13.60 0.94
C GLY A 57 13.48 14.09 -0.44
N GLN A 58 13.61 15.41 -0.67
CA GLN A 58 13.92 15.93 -2.01
C GLN A 58 15.30 15.46 -2.50
N SER A 59 16.30 15.47 -1.63
CA SER A 59 17.66 15.00 -1.95
C SER A 59 17.71 13.51 -2.31
N LEU A 60 16.88 12.68 -1.66
CA LEU A 60 16.79 11.23 -1.94
C LEU A 60 16.20 10.94 -3.32
N VAL A 61 15.20 11.72 -3.73
CA VAL A 61 14.57 11.58 -5.04
C VAL A 61 15.43 12.15 -6.16
N HIS A 62 16.33 13.10 -5.90
CA HIS A 62 17.25 13.59 -6.94
C HIS A 62 18.43 12.68 -7.23
N LEU A 63 18.60 11.58 -6.49
CA LEU A 63 19.67 10.60 -6.71
C LEU A 63 19.14 9.36 -7.47
N PRO A 64 19.42 9.22 -8.78
CA PRO A 64 18.89 8.11 -9.58
C PRO A 64 19.23 6.74 -9.00
N LYS A 65 20.45 6.58 -8.44
CA LYS A 65 20.90 5.32 -7.83
C LYS A 65 20.05 4.90 -6.63
N VAL A 66 19.61 5.86 -5.81
CA VAL A 66 18.78 5.60 -4.62
C VAL A 66 17.38 5.18 -5.05
N GLN A 67 16.80 5.89 -6.02
CA GLN A 67 15.52 5.51 -6.62
C GLN A 67 15.58 4.09 -7.18
N THR A 68 16.61 3.75 -7.96
CA THR A 68 16.79 2.41 -8.53
C THR A 68 16.93 1.34 -7.44
N ALA A 69 17.73 1.59 -6.40
CA ALA A 69 17.90 0.63 -5.31
C ALA A 69 16.59 0.35 -4.57
N MET A 70 15.80 1.39 -4.30
CA MET A 70 14.50 1.25 -3.66
C MET A 70 13.49 0.54 -4.54
N GLN A 71 13.47 0.86 -5.83
CA GLN A 71 12.63 0.20 -6.83
C GLN A 71 12.95 -1.30 -6.92
N LEU A 72 14.23 -1.67 -7.07
CA LEU A 72 14.66 -3.07 -7.14
C LEU A 72 14.32 -3.85 -5.87
N THR A 73 14.56 -3.25 -4.70
CA THR A 73 14.24 -3.86 -3.40
C THR A 73 12.72 -4.05 -3.25
N GLY A 74 11.94 -3.05 -3.64
CA GLY A 74 10.48 -3.10 -3.64
C GLY A 74 9.93 -4.18 -4.55
N VAL A 75 10.45 -4.29 -5.76
CA VAL A 75 10.04 -5.31 -6.74
C VAL A 75 10.36 -6.70 -6.24
N ALA A 76 11.56 -6.92 -5.68
CA ALA A 76 11.95 -8.21 -5.12
C ALA A 76 11.01 -8.61 -3.97
N TRP A 77 10.74 -7.68 -3.05
CA TRP A 77 9.86 -7.93 -1.92
C TRP A 77 8.40 -8.18 -2.33
N LEU A 78 7.84 -7.35 -3.22
CA LEU A 78 6.47 -7.52 -3.71
C LEU A 78 6.30 -8.79 -4.55
N SER A 79 7.33 -9.18 -5.31
CA SER A 79 7.34 -10.46 -6.04
C SER A 79 7.36 -11.64 -5.07
N TYR A 80 8.13 -11.54 -3.98
CA TYR A 80 8.11 -12.52 -2.90
C TYR A 80 6.72 -12.61 -2.24
N LEU A 81 6.05 -11.49 -1.97
CA LEU A 81 4.70 -11.50 -1.42
C LEU A 81 3.67 -12.07 -2.39
N ALA A 82 3.76 -11.75 -3.68
CA ALA A 82 2.90 -12.34 -4.69
C ALA A 82 3.08 -13.85 -4.74
N TRP A 83 4.31 -14.35 -4.61
CA TRP A 83 4.58 -15.79 -4.51
C TRP A 83 3.94 -16.42 -3.26
N GLN A 84 4.03 -15.76 -2.10
CA GLN A 84 3.34 -16.21 -0.89
C GLN A 84 1.81 -16.29 -1.10
N ILE A 85 1.21 -15.24 -1.70
CA ILE A 85 -0.22 -15.22 -2.02
C ILE A 85 -0.56 -16.37 -2.99
N PHE A 86 0.26 -16.60 -4.01
CA PHE A 86 0.02 -17.64 -5.01
C PHE A 86 -0.03 -19.05 -4.40
N ARG A 87 0.83 -19.31 -3.40
CA ARG A 87 0.90 -20.60 -2.68
C ARG A 87 0.00 -20.69 -1.46
N ALA A 88 -0.73 -19.62 -1.12
CA ALA A 88 -1.55 -19.58 0.08
C ALA A 88 -2.58 -20.73 0.05
N PRO A 89 -2.76 -21.47 1.17
CA PRO A 89 -3.67 -22.60 1.23
C PRO A 89 -5.11 -22.17 0.94
N ALA A 90 -5.78 -22.90 0.05
CA ALA A 90 -7.15 -22.64 -0.34
C ALA A 90 -8.23 -23.22 0.60
N GLN A 91 -7.85 -24.13 1.50
CA GLN A 91 -8.83 -24.81 2.35
C GLN A 91 -9.17 -23.95 3.56
N ALA A 92 -10.46 -23.94 3.94
CA ALA A 92 -10.89 -23.54 5.27
C ALA A 92 -10.38 -24.60 6.27
N ILE A 93 -9.11 -24.51 6.66
CA ILE A 93 -8.51 -25.38 7.67
C ILE A 93 -7.84 -24.49 8.69
N GLU A 94 -8.08 -24.86 9.95
CA GLU A 94 -7.37 -24.42 11.15
C GLU A 94 -6.15 -23.58 10.83
N VAL A 95 -6.25 -22.29 11.15
CA VAL A 95 -5.20 -21.29 10.95
C VAL A 95 -3.87 -21.89 11.35
N ASN A 96 -3.08 -22.30 10.36
CA ASN A 96 -1.75 -22.80 10.60
C ASN A 96 -0.96 -21.59 11.11
N THR A 97 -0.74 -21.54 12.42
CA THR A 97 -0.21 -20.39 13.18
C THR A 97 1.23 -20.00 12.80
N ARG A 98 1.81 -20.65 11.79
CA ARG A 98 3.21 -20.49 11.36
C ARG A 98 3.45 -19.37 10.36
N GLU A 99 2.50 -19.00 9.51
CA GLU A 99 2.68 -17.88 8.57
C GLU A 99 1.92 -16.65 9.07
N LYS A 100 2.67 -15.72 9.70
CA LYS A 100 2.08 -14.48 10.21
C LYS A 100 1.78 -13.52 9.05
N PRO A 101 0.57 -12.93 9.01
CA PRO A 101 0.27 -11.86 8.07
C PRO A 101 1.21 -10.68 8.29
N LEU A 102 1.46 -9.90 7.24
CA LEU A 102 2.33 -8.73 7.29
C LEU A 102 1.91 -7.81 8.44
N GLY A 103 2.83 -7.54 9.37
CA GLY A 103 2.58 -6.65 10.50
C GLY A 103 2.56 -5.19 10.10
N LEU A 104 2.19 -4.32 11.04
CA LEU A 104 2.18 -2.87 10.87
C LEU A 104 3.52 -2.33 10.35
N ILE A 105 4.63 -2.74 10.97
CA ILE A 105 5.98 -2.30 10.59
C ILE A 105 6.32 -2.76 9.16
N GLY A 106 5.95 -3.98 8.80
CA GLY A 106 6.16 -4.52 7.46
C GLY A 106 5.39 -3.71 6.40
N ALA A 107 4.12 -3.37 6.68
CA ALA A 107 3.30 -2.57 5.78
C ALA A 107 3.76 -1.11 5.66
N ALA A 108 4.26 -0.52 6.75
CA ALA A 108 4.87 0.80 6.74
C ALA A 108 6.18 0.82 5.95
N SER A 109 7.05 -0.16 6.18
CA SER A 109 8.33 -0.30 5.46
C SER A 109 8.11 -0.52 3.97
N LEU A 110 7.06 -1.24 3.59
CA LEU A 110 6.68 -1.44 2.20
C LEU A 110 6.41 -0.11 1.46
N GLN A 111 5.93 0.91 2.16
CA GLN A 111 5.70 2.22 1.53
C GLN A 111 7.02 2.88 1.11
N LEU A 112 8.10 2.67 1.87
CA LEU A 112 9.42 3.23 1.56
C LEU A 112 10.01 2.68 0.26
N ILE A 113 9.62 1.47 -0.15
CA ILE A 113 10.09 0.83 -1.38
C ILE A 113 9.03 0.85 -2.49
N ASN A 114 7.87 1.45 -2.25
CA ASN A 114 6.78 1.54 -3.22
C ASN A 114 6.88 2.83 -4.04
N PRO A 115 7.22 2.77 -5.34
CA PRO A 115 7.38 3.97 -6.18
C PRO A 115 6.08 4.77 -6.32
N LYS A 116 4.91 4.10 -6.29
CA LYS A 116 3.61 4.79 -6.29
C LYS A 116 3.48 5.75 -5.11
N THR A 117 3.91 5.32 -3.92
CA THR A 117 3.82 6.12 -2.70
C THR A 117 4.78 7.30 -2.74
N TRP A 118 5.98 7.14 -3.31
CA TRP A 118 6.93 8.23 -3.52
C TRP A 118 6.42 9.28 -4.52
N MET A 119 5.96 8.85 -5.69
CA MET A 119 5.40 9.76 -6.70
C MET A 119 4.22 10.56 -6.14
N MET A 120 3.35 9.88 -5.40
CA MET A 120 2.25 10.53 -4.71
C MET A 120 2.74 11.52 -3.66
N ALA A 121 3.69 11.17 -2.79
CA ALA A 121 4.20 12.09 -1.77
C ALA A 121 4.84 13.35 -2.39
N LEU A 122 5.58 13.19 -3.48
CA LEU A 122 6.13 14.32 -4.26
C LEU A 122 5.04 15.19 -4.86
N ALA A 123 4.00 14.59 -5.46
CA ALA A 123 2.87 15.33 -5.99
C ALA A 123 2.13 16.10 -4.89
N VAL A 124 1.91 15.49 -3.72
CA VAL A 124 1.28 16.15 -2.57
C VAL A 124 2.06 17.39 -2.17
N VAL A 125 3.38 17.26 -2.00
CA VAL A 125 4.23 18.36 -1.52
C VAL A 125 4.40 19.43 -2.59
N SER A 126 4.62 19.06 -3.85
CA SER A 126 4.85 20.03 -4.93
C SER A 126 3.60 20.84 -5.30
N ILE A 127 2.42 20.21 -5.28
CA ILE A 127 1.17 20.85 -5.71
C ILE A 127 0.47 21.55 -4.53
N PHE A 128 0.51 20.96 -3.34
CA PHE A 128 -0.33 21.40 -2.22
C PHE A 128 0.43 21.98 -1.02
N ALA A 129 1.74 21.73 -0.87
CA ALA A 129 2.51 22.40 0.18
C ALA A 129 2.94 23.79 -0.31
N GLY A 130 2.48 24.85 0.37
CA GLY A 130 2.84 26.22 0.08
C GLY A 130 4.31 26.52 0.40
N GLN A 131 4.81 27.65 -0.12
CA GLN A 131 6.20 28.10 0.09
C GLN A 131 6.35 29.13 1.22
N CYS A 132 5.35 29.26 2.09
CA CYS A 132 5.31 30.29 3.14
C CYS A 132 6.01 29.84 4.45
N ALA A 133 6.17 30.76 5.40
CA ALA A 133 6.74 30.50 6.72
C ALA A 133 6.05 29.34 7.48
N GLU A 134 4.77 29.08 7.19
CA GLU A 134 3.95 28.02 7.79
C GLU A 134 4.00 26.68 7.01
N ARG A 135 4.93 26.50 6.08
CA ARG A 135 5.02 25.28 5.26
C ARG A 135 5.06 24.00 6.08
N GLN A 136 5.77 23.99 7.21
CA GLN A 136 5.88 22.79 8.05
C GLN A 136 4.54 22.39 8.67
N SER A 137 3.77 23.35 9.21
CA SER A 137 2.44 23.06 9.76
C SER A 137 1.48 22.58 8.67
N GLN A 138 1.56 23.17 7.48
CA GLN A 138 0.77 22.73 6.32
C GLN A 138 1.11 21.31 5.90
N VAL A 139 2.40 20.94 5.82
CA VAL A 139 2.84 19.58 5.51
C VAL A 139 2.32 18.56 6.53
N VAL A 140 2.34 18.90 7.82
CA VAL A 140 1.77 18.06 8.88
C VAL A 140 0.26 17.88 8.69
N GLN A 141 -0.46 18.96 8.39
CA GLN A 141 -1.90 18.91 8.13
C GLN A 141 -2.22 18.06 6.89
N LEU A 142 -1.50 18.23 5.78
CA LEU A 142 -1.67 17.43 4.57
C LEU A 142 -1.43 15.95 4.85
N SER A 143 -0.37 15.62 5.59
CA SER A 143 -0.03 14.24 5.94
C SER A 143 -1.09 13.58 6.82
N LEU A 144 -1.62 14.32 7.81
CA LEU A 144 -2.70 13.84 8.68
C LEU A 144 -3.99 13.62 7.88
N VAL A 145 -4.38 14.55 7.02
CA VAL A 145 -5.56 14.41 6.16
C VAL A 145 -5.38 13.25 5.18
N PHE A 146 -4.19 13.08 4.59
CA PHE A 146 -3.87 11.94 3.73
C PHE A 146 -4.04 10.61 4.48
N PHE A 147 -3.51 10.50 5.69
CA PHE A 147 -3.64 9.33 6.55
C PHE A 147 -5.12 8.99 6.80
N LEU A 148 -5.91 9.97 7.21
CA LEU A 148 -7.33 9.80 7.53
C LEU A 148 -8.17 9.39 6.31
N ILE A 149 -7.84 9.88 5.12
CA ILE A 149 -8.53 9.50 3.86
C ILE A 149 -8.09 8.12 3.38
N SER A 150 -6.82 7.76 3.58
CA SER A 150 -6.28 6.47 3.12
C SER A 150 -6.89 5.28 3.86
N ILE A 151 -7.17 5.45 5.17
CA ILE A 151 -7.75 4.38 6.00
C ILE A 151 -9.06 3.83 5.42
N PRO A 152 -10.11 4.64 5.16
CA PRO A 152 -11.35 4.12 4.58
C PRO A 152 -11.14 3.58 3.17
N CYS A 153 -10.23 4.14 2.37
CA CYS A 153 -9.93 3.61 1.03
C CYS A 153 -9.38 2.18 1.09
N LEU A 154 -8.34 1.96 1.90
CA LEU A 154 -7.78 0.63 2.11
C LEU A 154 -8.77 -0.28 2.87
N GLY A 155 -9.60 0.29 3.74
CA GLY A 155 -10.71 -0.39 4.39
C GLY A 155 -11.73 -0.94 3.39
N THR A 156 -12.07 -0.19 2.33
CA THR A 156 -12.92 -0.68 1.24
C THR A 156 -12.28 -1.87 0.53
N TRP A 157 -10.98 -1.82 0.22
CA TRP A 157 -10.25 -2.95 -0.34
C TRP A 157 -10.26 -4.17 0.59
N ALA A 158 -10.13 -3.96 1.90
CA ALA A 158 -10.21 -5.02 2.89
C ALA A 158 -11.62 -5.64 2.94
N LEU A 159 -12.69 -4.82 2.90
CA LEU A 159 -14.08 -5.27 2.85
C LEU A 159 -14.36 -6.08 1.58
N ILE A 160 -13.85 -5.64 0.43
CA ILE A 160 -13.95 -6.38 -0.83
C ILE A 160 -13.28 -7.76 -0.69
N GLY A 161 -12.06 -7.81 -0.15
CA GLY A 161 -11.36 -9.08 0.05
C GLY A 161 -12.09 -10.03 1.02
N ALA A 162 -12.57 -9.52 2.16
CA ALA A 162 -13.34 -10.30 3.11
C ALA A 162 -14.73 -10.72 2.58
N GLY A 163 -15.30 -9.97 1.64
CA GLY A 163 -16.49 -10.35 0.90
C GLY A 163 -16.21 -11.46 -0.11
N ALA A 164 -15.08 -11.37 -0.82
CA ALA A 164 -14.66 -12.37 -1.80
C ALA A 164 -14.54 -13.77 -1.17
N SER A 165 -14.00 -13.88 0.05
CA SER A 165 -13.91 -15.16 0.76
C SER A 165 -15.26 -15.79 1.12
N ARG A 166 -16.32 -14.98 1.27
CA ARG A 166 -17.69 -15.48 1.52
C ARG A 166 -18.37 -15.97 0.25
N VAL A 167 -18.00 -15.41 -0.90
CA VAL A 167 -18.52 -15.77 -2.23
C VAL A 167 -17.79 -17.00 -2.76
N PHE A 168 -16.46 -17.07 -2.61
CA PHE A 168 -15.63 -18.19 -3.04
C PHE A 168 -15.52 -19.26 -1.93
N ARG A 169 -16.59 -20.02 -1.74
CA ARG A 169 -16.70 -21.06 -0.69
C ARG A 169 -15.94 -22.36 -0.99
N SER A 170 -15.56 -22.62 -2.23
CA SER A 170 -14.80 -23.83 -2.58
C SER A 170 -13.31 -23.55 -2.53
N ALA A 171 -12.53 -24.54 -2.05
CA ALA A 171 -11.09 -24.45 -2.03
C ALA A 171 -10.53 -24.10 -3.43
N THR A 172 -11.05 -24.74 -4.48
CA THR A 172 -10.63 -24.44 -5.86
C THR A 172 -10.89 -22.98 -6.26
N ALA A 173 -12.01 -22.39 -5.86
CA ALA A 173 -12.31 -20.99 -6.16
C ALA A 173 -11.43 -20.03 -5.38
N MET A 174 -11.17 -20.31 -4.10
CA MET A 174 -10.24 -19.52 -3.28
C MET A 174 -8.80 -19.60 -3.82
N GLN A 175 -8.35 -20.78 -4.28
CA GLN A 175 -7.03 -20.94 -4.89
C GLN A 175 -6.92 -20.07 -6.15
N ARG A 176 -7.93 -20.13 -7.03
CA ARG A 176 -7.97 -19.31 -8.25
C ARG A 176 -7.97 -17.81 -7.92
N PHE A 177 -8.74 -17.40 -6.91
CA PHE A 177 -8.76 -16.01 -6.45
C PHE A 177 -7.37 -15.55 -5.97
N ASN A 178 -6.71 -16.35 -5.12
CA ASN A 178 -5.36 -16.08 -4.65
C ASN A 178 -4.36 -15.99 -5.81
N GLN A 179 -4.41 -16.93 -6.76
CA GLN A 179 -3.57 -16.91 -7.96
C GLN A 179 -3.81 -15.66 -8.81
N CYS A 180 -5.06 -15.28 -9.04
CA CYS A 180 -5.40 -14.04 -9.74
C CYS A 180 -4.83 -12.81 -9.02
N MET A 181 -4.97 -12.72 -7.70
CA MET A 181 -4.43 -11.59 -6.93
C MET A 181 -2.91 -11.56 -6.92
N ALA A 182 -2.24 -12.71 -6.84
CA ALA A 182 -0.80 -12.81 -6.98
C ALA A 182 -0.31 -12.33 -8.35
N LEU A 183 -0.99 -12.75 -9.42
CA LEU A 183 -0.67 -12.32 -10.79
C LEU A 183 -0.93 -10.82 -10.97
N LEU A 184 -2.02 -10.28 -10.41
CA LEU A 184 -2.29 -8.84 -10.43
C LEU A 184 -1.25 -8.07 -9.61
N LEU A 185 -0.81 -8.58 -8.46
CA LEU A 185 0.22 -7.95 -7.66
C LEU A 185 1.56 -7.93 -8.42
N LEU A 186 1.95 -9.05 -9.04
CA LEU A 186 3.14 -9.11 -9.91
C LEU A 186 3.01 -8.13 -11.07
N ALA A 187 1.89 -8.17 -11.80
CA ALA A 187 1.66 -7.27 -12.93
C ALA A 187 1.72 -5.80 -12.49
N ALA A 188 1.03 -5.41 -11.43
CA ALA A 188 1.05 -4.04 -10.91
C ALA A 188 2.45 -3.62 -10.43
N THR A 189 3.21 -4.55 -9.84
CA THR A 189 4.57 -4.30 -9.37
C THR A 189 5.51 -4.04 -10.55
N TRP A 190 5.50 -4.91 -11.55
CA TRP A 190 6.41 -4.84 -12.70
C TRP A 190 5.98 -3.75 -13.72
N LEU A 191 4.68 -3.48 -13.88
CA LEU A 191 4.20 -2.32 -14.65
C LEU A 191 4.74 -1.00 -14.08
N GLY A 192 4.81 -0.87 -12.75
CA GLY A 192 5.38 0.31 -12.10
C GLY A 192 6.91 0.44 -12.23
N VAL A 193 7.59 -0.55 -12.83
CA VAL A 193 9.02 -0.48 -13.16
C VAL A 193 9.24 -0.09 -14.62
N LEU A 194 8.33 -0.53 -15.49
CA LEU A 194 8.44 -0.37 -16.94
C LEU A 194 7.92 0.97 -17.46
N VAL A 195 7.08 1.66 -16.66
CA VAL A 195 6.49 2.97 -16.96
C VAL A 195 7.18 4.05 -16.14
#